data_AF-A0A661UHG3-F1
#
_entry.id   AF-A0A661UHG3-F1
#
_cell.length_a   1.000
_cell.length_b   1.000
_cell.length_c   1.000
_cell.angle_alpha   90.00
_cell.angle_beta   90.00
_cell.angle_gamma   90.00
#
_symmetry.space_group_name_H-M   'P 1'
#
loop_
_entity.id
_entity.type
_entity.pdbx_description
1 polymer ?
#
loop_
_entity_poly.entity_id
_entity_poly.type
_entity_poly.pdbx_seq_one_letter_code
_entity_poly.pdbx_strand_id
1 'polypeptide(L)'
;FIGRIWFVAVQSLATFMGLLSAGVAIALKDLILNLAGWFYIIARRPFEVGDRIQIGADSGDVIDLGLLEFSLLEIRNWVDSDQSTGRIINVPNGKIFNSNVANYDKGFKYIWNEIPVLITFESNWEKAKKILLDIAYKHNEITSTKVEQQIKRAARKYMIFYNKLTPIVYTDVKESGVLLTIRYLCETRKRRGSQMRIWEDILAEFAKSNDIDLAYPTQRFYDYTKEGKVQQ
;
A
#
# COMPACT_ATOMS: atom_id res chain seq x y z
N PHE A 1 -7.51 -22.80 -68.22
CA PHE A 1 -6.27 -23.37 -67.66
C PHE A 1 -5.41 -22.29 -67.00
N ILE A 2 -5.05 -21.21 -67.70
CA ILE A 2 -4.22 -20.11 -67.19
C ILE A 2 -4.81 -19.42 -65.94
N GLY A 3 -6.11 -19.10 -65.91
CA GLY A 3 -6.74 -18.45 -64.75
C GLY A 3 -6.68 -19.25 -63.44
N ARG A 4 -6.63 -20.58 -63.51
CA ARG A 4 -6.50 -21.45 -62.32
C ARG A 4 -5.09 -21.39 -61.73
N ILE A 5 -4.07 -21.26 -62.56
CA ILE A 5 -2.67 -21.12 -62.14
C ILE A 5 -2.47 -19.76 -61.45
N TRP A 6 -3.02 -18.69 -62.02
CA TRP A 6 -3.00 -17.36 -61.40
C TRP A 6 -3.74 -17.32 -60.06
N PHE A 7 -4.91 -17.96 -59.96
CA PHE A 7 -5.66 -18.04 -58.71
C PHE A 7 -4.87 -18.76 -57.61
N VAL A 8 -4.26 -19.90 -57.92
CA VAL A 8 -3.42 -20.66 -56.96
C VAL A 8 -2.17 -19.87 -56.56
N ALA A 9 -1.52 -19.17 -57.50
CA ALA A 9 -0.38 -18.32 -57.22
C ALA A 9 -0.75 -17.15 -56.28
N VAL A 10 -1.86 -16.45 -56.55
CA VAL A 10 -2.36 -15.38 -55.68
C VAL A 10 -2.74 -15.91 -54.29
N GLN A 11 -3.37 -17.08 -54.20
CA GLN A 11 -3.71 -17.69 -52.93
C GLN A 11 -2.45 -18.06 -52.11
N SER A 12 -1.44 -18.65 -52.75
CA SER A 12 -0.17 -18.99 -52.08
C SER A 12 0.58 -17.75 -51.58
N LEU A 13 0.58 -16.67 -52.37
CA LEU A 13 1.15 -15.38 -51.97
C LEU A 13 0.37 -14.75 -50.81
N ALA A 14 -0.96 -14.79 -50.85
CA ALA A 14 -1.81 -14.31 -49.76
C ALA A 14 -1.57 -15.11 -48.47
N THR A 15 -1.44 -16.43 -48.55
CA THR A 15 -1.10 -17.28 -47.40
C THR A 15 0.28 -16.94 -46.84
N PHE A 16 1.30 -16.79 -47.70
CA PHE A 16 2.63 -16.38 -47.28
C PHE A 16 2.64 -15.01 -46.62
N MET A 17 1.96 -14.01 -47.20
CA MET A 17 1.85 -12.68 -46.64
C MET A 17 1.07 -12.66 -45.32
N GLY A 18 0.04 -13.50 -45.18
CA GLY A 18 -0.68 -13.69 -43.93
C GLY A 18 0.21 -14.26 -42.82
N LEU A 19 0.99 -15.29 -43.13
CA LEU A 19 1.95 -15.88 -42.18
C LEU A 19 3.07 -14.90 -41.81
N LEU A 20 3.61 -14.18 -42.79
CA LEU A 20 4.65 -13.16 -42.57
C LEU A 20 4.12 -12.03 -41.67
N SER A 21 2.90 -11.55 -41.93
CA SER A 21 2.25 -10.50 -41.13
C SER A 21 2.01 -10.95 -39.69
N ALA A 22 1.57 -12.21 -39.49
CA ALA A 22 1.40 -12.78 -38.16
C ALA A 22 2.75 -12.88 -37.42
N GLY A 23 3.82 -13.29 -38.10
CA GLY A 23 5.18 -13.31 -37.54
C GLY A 23 5.65 -11.92 -37.10
N VAL A 24 5.47 -10.90 -37.95
CA VAL A 24 5.81 -9.51 -37.62
C VAL A 24 4.98 -8.99 -36.45
N ALA A 25 3.67 -9.27 -36.42
CA ALA A 25 2.79 -8.85 -35.33
C ALA A 25 3.20 -9.46 -33.99
N ILE A 26 3.59 -10.74 -33.97
CA ILE A 26 4.09 -11.41 -32.76
C ILE A 26 5.41 -10.79 -32.32
N ALA A 27 6.34 -10.52 -33.25
CA ALA A 27 7.63 -9.91 -32.95
C ALA A 27 7.50 -8.48 -32.38
N LEU A 28 6.51 -7.70 -32.85
CA LEU A 28 6.29 -6.31 -32.44
C LEU A 28 5.28 -6.16 -31.29
N LYS A 29 4.71 -7.27 -30.79
CA LYS A 29 3.64 -7.25 -29.79
C LYS A 29 3.99 -6.37 -28.58
N ASP A 30 5.17 -6.56 -27.99
CA ASP A 30 5.55 -5.84 -26.77
C ASP A 30 5.78 -4.34 -27.03
N LEU A 31 6.32 -3.98 -28.19
CA LEU A 31 6.48 -2.59 -28.60
C LEU A 31 5.12 -1.89 -28.73
N ILE A 32 4.17 -2.55 -29.42
CA ILE A 32 2.80 -2.04 -29.59
C ILE A 32 2.11 -1.90 -28.22
N LEU A 33 2.27 -2.88 -27.33
CA LEU A 33 1.71 -2.83 -25.98
C LEU A 33 2.28 -1.66 -25.16
N ASN A 34 3.58 -1.41 -25.23
CA ASN A 34 4.21 -0.29 -24.53
C ASN A 34 3.74 1.07 -25.06
N LEU A 35 3.60 1.22 -26.38
CA LEU A 35 3.06 2.44 -26.99
C LEU A 35 1.58 2.67 -26.62
N ALA A 36 0.78 1.62 -26.64
CA ALA A 36 -0.62 1.67 -26.18
C ALA A 36 -0.70 2.03 -24.68
N GLY A 37 0.21 1.48 -23.87
CA GLY A 37 0.33 1.77 -22.45
C GLY A 37 0.67 3.22 -22.18
N TRP A 38 1.65 3.77 -22.92
CA TRP A 38 2.01 5.18 -22.85
C TRP A 38 0.85 6.11 -23.19
N PHE A 39 0.16 5.83 -24.30
CA PHE A 39 -1.02 6.60 -24.70
C PHE A 39 -2.10 6.55 -23.62
N TYR A 40 -2.35 5.37 -23.03
CA TYR A 40 -3.28 5.23 -21.92
C TYR A 40 -2.85 6.05 -20.69
N ILE A 41 -1.57 6.01 -20.31
CA ILE A 41 -1.04 6.77 -19.18
C ILE A 41 -1.26 8.27 -19.40
N ILE A 42 -0.97 8.80 -20.59
CA ILE A 42 -1.16 10.23 -20.88
C ILE A 42 -2.64 10.61 -20.96
N ALA A 43 -3.46 9.79 -21.64
CA ALA A 43 -4.86 10.12 -21.89
C ALA A 43 -5.73 9.97 -20.64
N ARG A 44 -5.49 8.94 -19.82
CA ARG A 44 -6.29 8.65 -18.61
C ARG A 44 -5.63 9.11 -17.32
N ARG A 45 -4.33 9.42 -17.35
CA ARG A 45 -3.53 9.85 -16.20
C ARG A 45 -3.81 9.02 -14.96
N PRO A 46 -3.64 7.67 -15.01
CA PRO A 46 -3.80 6.82 -13.84
C PRO A 46 -2.87 7.25 -12.70
N PHE A 47 -1.70 7.79 -13.05
CA PHE A 47 -0.71 8.44 -12.19
C PHE A 47 0.03 9.52 -12.99
N GLU A 48 0.67 10.45 -12.28
CA GLU A 48 1.51 11.52 -12.84
C GLU A 48 2.92 11.48 -12.23
N VAL A 49 3.86 12.22 -12.82
CA VAL A 49 5.21 12.40 -12.23
C VAL A 49 5.07 13.04 -10.85
N GLY A 50 5.72 12.42 -9.87
CA GLY A 50 5.66 12.80 -8.45
C GLY A 50 4.68 11.98 -7.61
N ASP A 51 3.78 11.21 -8.24
CA ASP A 51 2.87 10.32 -7.50
C ASP A 51 3.63 9.10 -6.95
N ARG A 52 3.30 8.71 -5.72
CA ARG A 52 3.64 7.40 -5.18
C ARG A 52 2.66 6.35 -5.69
N ILE A 53 3.17 5.31 -6.34
CA ILE A 53 2.37 4.21 -6.87
C ILE A 53 2.93 2.84 -6.47
N GLN A 54 2.07 1.83 -6.55
CA GLN A 54 2.43 0.41 -6.55
C GLN A 54 1.88 -0.24 -7.81
N ILE A 55 2.75 -0.91 -8.57
CA ILE A 55 2.39 -1.70 -9.75
C ILE A 55 2.90 -3.14 -9.58
N GLY A 56 1.97 -4.07 -9.36
CA GLY A 56 2.32 -5.43 -8.98
C GLY A 56 3.10 -5.46 -7.66
N ALA A 57 4.34 -5.93 -7.70
CA ALA A 57 5.23 -6.00 -6.53
C ALA A 57 6.12 -4.76 -6.35
N ASP A 58 6.21 -3.90 -7.37
CA ASP A 58 7.09 -2.74 -7.36
C ASP A 58 6.34 -1.53 -6.80
N SER A 59 6.94 -0.84 -5.83
CA SER A 59 6.40 0.38 -5.23
C SER A 59 7.44 1.49 -5.33
N GLY A 60 7.00 2.71 -5.63
CA GLY A 60 7.92 3.83 -5.78
C GLY A 60 7.25 5.14 -6.13
N ASP A 61 8.04 6.19 -6.16
CA ASP A 61 7.63 7.52 -6.63
C ASP A 61 7.93 7.63 -8.12
N VAL A 62 6.94 8.03 -8.93
CA VAL A 62 7.12 8.21 -10.39
C VAL A 62 8.04 9.40 -10.63
N ILE A 63 9.18 9.16 -11.30
CA ILE A 63 10.16 10.23 -11.60
C ILE A 63 10.14 10.66 -13.05
N ASP A 64 9.75 9.77 -13.97
CA ASP A 64 9.70 10.06 -15.40
C ASP A 64 8.69 9.17 -16.14
N LEU A 65 8.12 9.68 -17.23
CA LEU A 65 7.18 8.99 -18.11
C LEU A 65 7.73 8.98 -19.55
N GLY A 66 8.45 7.92 -19.91
CA GLY A 66 9.00 7.72 -21.25
C GLY A 66 8.03 6.99 -22.20
N LEU A 67 8.38 6.97 -23.49
CA LEU A 67 7.53 6.43 -24.56
C LEU A 67 7.27 4.91 -24.44
N LEU A 68 8.27 4.14 -23.99
CA LEU A 68 8.17 2.68 -23.85
C LEU A 68 8.13 2.20 -22.40
N GLU A 69 8.64 3.02 -21.48
CA GLU A 69 8.75 2.71 -20.07
C GLU A 69 8.56 3.97 -19.23
N PHE A 70 8.20 3.79 -17.96
CA PHE A 70 8.22 4.84 -16.94
C PHE A 70 9.18 4.46 -15.82
N SER A 71 9.74 5.47 -15.16
CA SER A 71 10.74 5.29 -14.11
C SER A 71 10.14 5.50 -12.72
N LEU A 72 10.44 4.60 -11.81
CA LEU A 72 10.07 4.66 -10.39
C LEU A 72 11.31 4.78 -9.52
N LEU A 73 11.32 5.72 -8.57
CA LEU A 73 12.26 5.69 -7.46
C LEU A 73 11.73 4.70 -6.42
N GLU A 74 12.40 3.56 -6.29
CA GLU A 74 11.95 2.43 -5.47
C GLU A 74 11.82 2.80 -4.00
N ILE A 75 10.71 2.35 -3.41
CA ILE A 75 10.52 2.25 -1.96
C ILE A 75 10.26 0.78 -1.63
N ARG A 76 10.79 0.30 -0.51
CA ARG A 76 10.57 -1.10 -0.12
C ARG A 76 9.12 -1.26 0.32
N ASN A 77 8.44 -2.27 -0.20
CA ASN A 77 7.04 -2.55 0.12
C ASN A 77 6.85 -2.68 1.65
N TRP A 78 5.62 -2.38 2.08
CA TRP A 78 5.01 -2.11 3.39
C TRP A 78 5.63 -2.65 4.70
N VAL A 79 6.62 -3.55 4.65
CA VAL A 79 7.13 -4.32 5.80
C VAL A 79 8.48 -3.83 6.34
N ASP A 80 9.35 -3.16 5.57
CA ASP A 80 10.71 -2.84 6.09
C ASP A 80 11.22 -1.40 5.93
N SER A 81 10.70 -0.61 4.99
CA SER A 81 11.13 0.80 4.88
C SER A 81 10.36 1.55 3.81
N ASP A 82 9.48 2.47 4.23
CA ASP A 82 8.90 3.51 3.36
C ASP A 82 9.92 4.56 2.88
N GLN A 83 11.20 4.28 3.06
CA GLN A 83 12.29 5.12 2.61
C GLN A 83 12.71 4.69 1.22
N SER A 84 13.16 5.66 0.44
CA SER A 84 13.74 5.37 -0.86
C SER A 84 14.98 4.51 -0.68
N THR A 85 15.09 3.45 -1.48
CA THR A 85 16.30 2.62 -1.54
C THR A 85 17.41 3.28 -2.37
N GLY A 86 17.09 4.38 -3.06
CA GLY A 86 17.97 5.01 -4.05
C GLY A 86 18.00 4.29 -5.40
N ARG A 87 17.31 3.15 -5.55
CA ARG A 87 17.24 2.42 -6.83
C ARG A 87 16.17 3.01 -7.73
N ILE A 88 16.47 3.12 -9.01
CA ILE A 88 15.51 3.47 -10.05
C ILE A 88 15.07 2.17 -10.75
N ILE A 89 13.77 1.95 -10.82
CA ILE A 89 13.15 0.83 -11.52
C ILE A 89 12.49 1.36 -12.78
N ASN A 90 12.90 0.86 -13.94
CA ASN A 90 12.25 1.15 -15.20
C ASN A 90 11.19 0.08 -15.47
N VAL A 91 9.96 0.52 -15.68
CA VAL A 91 8.80 -0.35 -15.85
C VAL A 91 8.25 -0.17 -17.26
N PRO A 92 8.16 -1.24 -18.08
CA PRO A 92 7.54 -1.17 -19.38
C PRO A 92 6.09 -0.69 -19.28
N ASN A 93 5.71 0.27 -20.11
CA ASN A 93 4.37 0.88 -20.10
C ASN A 93 3.26 -0.15 -20.26
N GLY A 94 3.49 -1.23 -21.02
CA GLY A 94 2.54 -2.32 -21.23
C GLY A 94 2.20 -3.11 -19.96
N LYS A 95 3.02 -3.03 -18.89
CA LYS A 95 2.77 -3.71 -17.61
C LYS A 95 1.45 -3.27 -16.96
N ILE A 96 1.01 -2.04 -17.23
CA ILE A 96 -0.24 -1.49 -16.67
C ILE A 96 -1.49 -2.27 -17.07
N PHE A 97 -1.45 -3.01 -18.20
CA PHE A 97 -2.59 -3.80 -18.66
C PHE A 97 -2.68 -5.16 -17.96
N ASN A 98 -1.57 -5.64 -17.39
CA ASN A 98 -1.46 -6.95 -16.78
C ASN A 98 -1.29 -6.90 -15.26
N SER A 99 -1.28 -5.71 -14.67
CA SER A 99 -1.04 -5.50 -13.23
C SER A 99 -1.94 -4.41 -12.70
N ASN A 100 -2.40 -4.60 -11.46
CA ASN A 100 -3.12 -3.56 -10.74
C ASN A 100 -2.17 -2.40 -10.44
N VAL A 101 -2.68 -1.17 -10.59
CA VAL A 101 -1.98 0.06 -10.25
C VAL A 101 -2.70 0.69 -9.06
N ALA A 102 -2.05 0.69 -7.90
CA ALA A 102 -2.50 1.45 -6.73
C ALA A 102 -1.76 2.78 -6.69
N ASN A 103 -2.49 3.89 -6.55
CA ASN A 103 -1.92 5.22 -6.43
C ASN A 103 -2.25 5.77 -5.04
N TYR A 104 -1.22 6.16 -4.30
CA TYR A 104 -1.35 6.62 -2.91
C TYR A 104 -1.58 8.13 -2.80
N ASP A 105 -1.25 8.89 -3.84
CA ASP A 105 -1.29 10.36 -3.82
C ASP A 105 -2.45 10.93 -4.64
N LYS A 106 -3.09 10.11 -5.50
CA LYS A 106 -4.18 10.55 -6.37
C LYS A 106 -5.40 10.97 -5.57
N GLY A 107 -5.71 12.26 -5.66
CA GLY A 107 -6.85 12.88 -5.00
C GLY A 107 -6.51 13.41 -3.62
N PHE A 108 -5.90 12.60 -2.76
CA PHE A 108 -5.58 12.99 -1.40
C PHE A 108 -4.32 12.29 -0.88
N LYS A 109 -3.32 13.07 -0.44
CA LYS A 109 -1.98 12.59 -0.05
C LYS A 109 -1.87 11.98 1.35
N TYR A 110 -2.96 11.46 1.90
CA TYR A 110 -2.92 10.84 3.23
C TYR A 110 -3.54 9.46 3.21
N ILE A 111 -3.01 8.62 4.08
CA ILE A 111 -3.37 7.22 4.24
C ILE A 111 -3.67 6.94 5.70
N TRP A 112 -4.52 5.94 5.92
CA TRP A 112 -4.73 5.38 7.24
C TRP A 112 -3.55 4.48 7.57
N ASN A 113 -2.78 4.84 8.60
CA ASN A 113 -1.73 4.01 9.13
C ASN A 113 -2.20 3.33 10.42
N GLU A 114 -1.78 2.09 10.60
CA GLU A 114 -2.10 1.29 11.77
C GLU A 114 -0.82 0.88 12.52
N ILE A 115 -0.82 1.07 13.83
CA ILE A 115 0.29 0.69 14.71
C ILE A 115 -0.25 -0.33 15.72
N PRO A 116 0.08 -1.63 15.55
CA PRO A 116 -0.29 -2.66 16.51
C PRO A 116 0.62 -2.60 17.74
N VAL A 117 0.03 -2.48 18.92
CA VAL A 117 0.72 -2.52 20.22
C VAL A 117 0.14 -3.67 21.02
N LEU A 118 0.92 -4.72 21.24
CA LEU A 118 0.50 -5.90 21.98
C LEU A 118 0.97 -5.78 23.43
N ILE A 119 0.03 -5.87 24.38
CA ILE A 119 0.29 -5.84 25.83
C ILE A 119 -0.14 -7.15 26.47
N THR A 120 0.44 -7.48 27.63
CA THR A 120 0.13 -8.74 28.36
C THR A 120 -1.32 -8.76 28.85
N PHE A 121 -1.82 -9.94 29.24
CA PHE A 121 -3.19 -10.08 29.79
C PHE A 121 -3.32 -9.47 31.20
N GLU A 122 -2.21 -9.40 31.92
CA GLU A 122 -2.08 -8.83 33.25
C GLU A 122 -2.06 -7.30 33.22
N SER A 123 -1.77 -6.71 32.05
CA SER A 123 -1.72 -5.27 31.87
C SER A 123 -3.09 -4.60 31.97
N ASN A 124 -3.11 -3.38 32.50
CA ASN A 124 -4.29 -2.53 32.49
C ASN A 124 -4.56 -1.99 31.07
N TRP A 125 -5.27 -2.78 30.27
CA TRP A 125 -5.52 -2.47 28.86
C TRP A 125 -6.36 -1.20 28.65
N GLU A 126 -7.24 -0.85 29.60
CA GLU A 126 -8.05 0.38 29.52
C GLU A 126 -7.16 1.62 29.68
N LYS A 127 -6.25 1.59 30.67
CA LYS A 127 -5.25 2.65 30.87
C LYS A 127 -4.31 2.75 29.67
N ALA A 128 -3.79 1.62 29.19
CA ALA A 128 -2.95 1.58 27.99
C ALA A 128 -3.68 2.19 26.79
N LYS A 129 -4.92 1.78 26.53
CA LYS A 129 -5.75 2.31 25.44
C LYS A 129 -5.92 3.82 25.51
N LYS A 130 -6.13 4.37 26.72
CA LYS A 130 -6.22 5.82 26.94
C LYS A 130 -4.91 6.53 26.59
N ILE A 131 -3.78 6.02 27.09
CA ILE A 131 -2.44 6.57 26.79
C ILE A 131 -2.18 6.56 25.28
N LEU A 132 -2.44 5.43 24.61
CA LEU A 132 -2.27 5.31 23.16
C LEU A 132 -3.15 6.30 22.39
N LEU A 133 -4.38 6.52 22.84
CA LEU A 133 -5.30 7.48 22.23
C LEU A 133 -4.78 8.92 22.39
N ASP A 134 -4.30 9.28 23.58
CA ASP A 134 -3.74 10.61 23.87
C ASP A 134 -2.48 10.88 23.02
N ILE A 135 -1.58 9.89 22.89
CA ILE A 135 -0.41 9.95 22.00
C ILE A 135 -0.85 10.12 20.54
N ALA A 136 -1.86 9.37 20.09
CA ALA A 136 -2.35 9.47 18.72
C ALA A 136 -2.93 10.86 18.42
N TYR A 137 -3.63 11.48 19.37
CA TYR A 137 -4.11 12.87 19.24
C TYR A 137 -2.98 13.89 19.24
N LYS A 138 -1.93 13.69 20.06
CA LYS A 138 -0.74 14.55 20.08
C LYS A 138 -0.03 14.59 18.71
N HIS A 139 0.02 13.45 18.01
CA HIS A 139 0.66 13.32 16.68
C HIS A 139 -0.29 13.48 15.50
N ASN A 140 -1.56 13.78 15.74
CA ASN A 140 -2.52 13.97 14.66
C ASN A 140 -2.12 15.22 13.84
N GLU A 141 -1.69 15.03 12.60
CA GLU A 141 -1.34 16.14 11.69
C GLU A 141 -2.59 16.93 11.25
N ILE A 142 -3.77 16.35 11.43
CA ILE A 142 -5.07 16.91 11.01
C ILE A 142 -5.71 17.62 12.20
N THR A 143 -5.07 18.70 12.61
CA THR A 143 -5.54 19.51 13.75
C THR A 143 -6.35 20.71 13.29
N SER A 144 -6.15 21.18 12.04
CA SER A 144 -6.88 22.35 11.53
C SER A 144 -8.14 21.98 10.76
N THR A 145 -9.24 22.69 11.04
CA THR A 145 -10.51 22.58 10.32
C THR A 145 -10.34 22.80 8.80
N LYS A 146 -9.35 23.59 8.39
CA LYS A 146 -9.03 23.84 6.98
C LYS A 146 -8.47 22.58 6.29
N VAL A 147 -7.54 21.87 6.94
CA VAL A 147 -7.02 20.61 6.41
C VAL A 147 -8.16 19.62 6.32
N GLU A 148 -8.93 19.43 7.40
CA GLU A 148 -10.07 18.51 7.45
C GLU A 148 -11.08 18.73 6.30
N GLN A 149 -11.42 19.99 6.01
CA GLN A 149 -12.31 20.34 4.90
C GLN A 149 -11.70 20.01 3.53
N GLN A 150 -10.39 20.23 3.34
CA GLN A 150 -9.70 19.83 2.12
C GLN A 150 -9.71 18.32 1.95
N ILE A 151 -9.47 17.56 3.02
CA ILE A 151 -9.58 16.09 3.02
C ILE A 151 -10.99 15.68 2.57
N LYS A 152 -12.03 16.20 3.21
CA LYS A 152 -13.42 15.84 2.90
C LYS A 152 -13.80 16.20 1.47
N ARG A 153 -13.35 17.36 0.96
CA ARG A 153 -13.59 17.77 -0.44
C ARG A 153 -12.89 16.84 -1.43
N ALA A 154 -11.62 16.53 -1.19
CA ALA A 154 -10.84 15.61 -2.00
C ALA A 154 -11.45 14.20 -1.99
N ALA A 155 -11.75 13.67 -0.80
CA ALA A 155 -12.35 12.35 -0.61
C ALA A 155 -13.69 12.20 -1.33
N ARG A 156 -14.56 13.24 -1.28
CA ARG A 156 -15.83 13.27 -2.01
C ARG A 156 -15.67 13.12 -3.52
N LYS A 157 -14.61 13.70 -4.12
CA LYS A 157 -14.33 13.55 -5.56
C LYS A 157 -14.12 12.09 -5.96
N TYR A 158 -13.65 11.25 -5.03
CA TYR A 158 -13.43 9.82 -5.21
C TYR A 158 -14.47 8.95 -4.50
N MET A 159 -15.60 9.55 -4.05
CA MET A 159 -16.65 8.86 -3.29
C MET A 159 -16.15 8.15 -2.02
N ILE A 160 -15.06 8.64 -1.43
CA ILE A 160 -14.53 8.16 -0.17
C ILE A 160 -15.22 8.94 0.96
N PHE A 161 -16.03 8.24 1.76
CA PHE A 161 -16.76 8.83 2.88
C PHE A 161 -16.02 8.55 4.18
N TYR A 162 -15.26 9.54 4.65
CA TYR A 162 -14.66 9.49 5.99
C TYR A 162 -15.67 9.97 7.02
N ASN A 163 -16.15 9.06 7.87
CA ASN A 163 -17.07 9.42 8.97
C ASN A 163 -16.34 10.14 10.12
N LYS A 164 -15.10 9.75 10.40
CA LYS A 164 -14.24 10.35 11.42
C LYS A 164 -12.79 10.36 10.92
N LEU A 165 -12.15 11.53 10.94
CA LEU A 165 -10.74 11.72 10.58
C LEU A 165 -9.83 11.71 11.82
N THR A 166 -10.43 11.61 13.00
CA THR A 166 -9.73 11.52 14.28
C THR A 166 -9.12 10.14 14.48
N PRO A 167 -7.99 10.04 15.18
CA PRO A 167 -7.43 8.75 15.57
C PRO A 167 -8.40 7.92 16.41
N ILE A 168 -8.26 6.60 16.32
CA ILE A 168 -9.01 5.61 17.11
C ILE A 168 -8.07 4.48 17.51
N VAL A 169 -8.30 3.91 18.70
CA VAL A 169 -7.60 2.70 19.16
C VAL A 169 -8.59 1.54 19.17
N TYR A 170 -8.35 0.56 18.29
CA TYR A 170 -9.10 -0.70 18.29
C TYR A 170 -8.54 -1.64 19.35
N THR A 171 -9.39 -2.53 19.85
CA THR A 171 -9.03 -3.53 20.84
C THR A 171 -9.40 -4.89 20.27
N ASP A 172 -8.43 -5.80 20.27
CA ASP A 172 -8.56 -7.19 19.85
C ASP A 172 -7.80 -8.08 20.85
N VAL A 173 -8.10 -9.37 20.88
CA VAL A 173 -7.40 -10.34 21.74
C VAL A 173 -6.58 -11.29 20.87
N LYS A 174 -5.29 -11.45 21.18
CA LYS A 174 -4.36 -12.36 20.50
C LYS A 174 -3.85 -13.43 21.45
N GLU A 175 -3.10 -14.39 20.92
CA GLU A 175 -2.60 -15.55 21.66
C GLU A 175 -1.77 -15.16 22.90
N SER A 176 -0.97 -14.10 22.81
CA SER A 176 -0.06 -13.68 23.87
C SER A 176 -0.49 -12.40 24.61
N GLY A 177 -1.72 -11.89 24.38
CA GLY A 177 -2.19 -10.70 25.09
C GLY A 177 -3.31 -9.91 24.40
N VAL A 178 -3.51 -8.68 24.86
CA VAL A 178 -4.48 -7.73 24.29
C VAL A 178 -3.79 -6.88 23.24
N LEU A 179 -4.31 -6.89 22.01
CA LEU A 179 -3.81 -6.08 20.91
C LEU A 179 -4.57 -4.75 20.84
N LEU A 180 -3.83 -3.66 21.02
CA LEU A 180 -4.32 -2.31 20.86
C LEU A 180 -3.76 -1.73 19.56
N THR A 181 -4.61 -1.51 18.57
CA THR A 181 -4.20 -0.98 17.27
C THR A 181 -4.57 0.48 17.15
N ILE A 182 -3.56 1.36 17.15
CA ILE A 182 -3.76 2.78 16.85
C ILE A 182 -4.00 2.90 15.35
N ARG A 183 -5.12 3.49 14.95
CA ARG A 183 -5.41 3.89 13.57
C ARG A 183 -5.50 5.40 13.51
N TYR A 184 -4.64 6.02 12.70
CA TYR A 184 -4.58 7.45 12.50
C TYR A 184 -4.30 7.78 11.04
N LEU A 185 -4.61 9.01 10.64
CA LEU A 185 -4.39 9.47 9.28
C LEU A 185 -3.08 10.28 9.23
N CYS A 186 -2.22 9.97 8.27
CA CYS A 186 -0.93 10.64 8.08
C CYS A 186 -0.61 10.84 6.60
N GLU A 187 0.20 11.84 6.29
CA GLU A 187 0.70 12.01 4.92
C GLU A 187 1.49 10.77 4.46
N THR A 188 1.32 10.36 3.20
CA THR A 188 1.93 9.15 2.60
C THR A 188 3.45 9.07 2.83
N ARG A 189 4.14 10.19 2.64
CA ARG A 189 5.61 10.28 2.79
C ARG A 189 6.09 10.44 4.23
N LYS A 190 5.20 10.80 5.16
CA LYS A 190 5.51 10.97 6.59
C LYS A 190 5.13 9.75 7.43
N ARG A 191 4.57 8.68 6.84
CA ARG A 191 4.14 7.46 7.54
C ARG A 191 5.21 6.93 8.49
N ARG A 192 6.42 6.65 8.00
CA ARG A 192 7.54 6.15 8.84
C ARG A 192 7.94 7.12 9.95
N GLY A 193 8.05 8.40 9.63
CA GLY A 193 8.44 9.43 10.60
C GLY A 193 7.38 9.61 11.71
N SER A 194 6.10 9.59 11.36
CA SER A 194 5.01 9.63 12.34
C SER A 194 4.96 8.37 13.20
N GLN A 195 5.13 7.19 12.58
CA GLN A 195 5.17 5.92 13.31
C GLN A 195 6.32 5.86 14.31
N MET A 196 7.51 6.32 13.93
CA MET A 196 8.67 6.42 14.82
C MET A 196 8.36 7.28 16.05
N ARG A 197 7.87 8.51 15.85
CA ARG A 197 7.55 9.42 16.96
C ARG A 197 6.47 8.87 17.88
N ILE A 198 5.45 8.20 17.32
CA ILE A 198 4.40 7.55 18.11
C ILE A 198 5.00 6.41 18.93
N TRP A 199 5.83 5.55 18.35
CA TRP A 199 6.48 4.45 19.08
C TRP A 199 7.41 4.93 20.20
N GLU A 200 8.20 5.97 19.95
CA GLU A 200 9.07 6.56 20.97
C GLU A 200 8.25 7.08 22.17
N ASP A 201 7.14 7.78 21.89
CA ASP A 201 6.22 8.24 22.94
C ASP A 201 5.53 7.07 23.67
N ILE A 202 5.14 6.01 22.96
CA ILE A 202 4.54 4.80 23.57
C ILE A 202 5.51 4.18 24.55
N LEU A 203 6.75 3.95 24.11
CA LEU A 203 7.79 3.35 24.96
C LEU A 203 8.06 4.23 26.19
N ALA A 204 8.15 5.55 25.99
CA ALA A 204 8.38 6.50 27.09
C ALA A 204 7.21 6.55 28.10
N GLU A 205 5.96 6.53 27.65
CA GLU A 205 4.79 6.57 28.55
C GLU A 205 4.53 5.22 29.23
N PHE A 206 4.76 4.10 28.53
CA PHE A 206 4.59 2.77 29.12
C PHE A 206 5.66 2.52 30.19
N ALA A 207 6.90 2.97 29.99
CA ALA A 207 7.95 2.88 31.00
C ALA A 207 7.65 3.63 32.32
N LYS A 208 6.70 4.59 32.31
CA LYS A 208 6.26 5.30 33.52
C LYS A 208 5.17 4.54 34.29
N SER A 209 4.60 3.50 33.69
CA SER A 209 3.49 2.73 34.26
C SER A 209 3.98 1.37 34.73
N ASN A 210 3.68 1.02 35.99
CA ASN A 210 4.07 -0.27 36.57
C ASN A 210 3.05 -1.40 36.29
N ASP A 211 1.96 -1.09 35.57
CA ASP A 211 0.82 -1.97 35.30
C ASP A 211 0.58 -2.16 33.79
N ILE A 212 1.57 -1.86 32.95
CA ILE A 212 1.50 -2.01 31.49
C ILE A 212 2.81 -2.60 30.99
N ASP A 213 2.74 -3.84 30.50
CA ASP A 213 3.86 -4.58 29.95
C ASP A 213 3.60 -4.92 28.48
N LEU A 214 4.63 -4.74 27.64
CA LEU A 214 4.58 -5.20 26.25
C LEU A 214 4.67 -6.73 26.22
N ALA A 215 3.77 -7.34 25.45
CA ALA A 215 3.76 -8.77 25.29
C ALA A 215 4.89 -9.25 24.38
N TYR A 216 5.39 -10.44 24.69
CA TYR A 216 6.31 -11.21 23.86
C TYR A 216 5.74 -12.62 23.68
N PRO A 217 6.19 -13.38 22.67
CA PRO A 217 5.80 -14.77 22.53
C PRO A 217 6.07 -15.53 23.83
N THR A 218 5.00 -16.00 24.48
CA THR A 218 5.06 -16.61 25.81
C THR A 218 4.42 -17.99 25.79
N GLN A 219 5.03 -18.95 26.49
CA GLN A 219 4.48 -20.28 26.71
C GLN A 219 4.25 -20.47 28.21
N ARG A 220 3.00 -20.70 28.61
CA ARG A 220 2.66 -21.00 30.00
C ARG A 220 2.68 -22.51 30.22
N PHE A 221 3.53 -22.95 31.15
CA PHE A 221 3.46 -24.30 31.69
C PHE A 221 2.42 -24.31 32.82
N TYR A 222 1.47 -25.23 32.74
CA TYR A 222 0.40 -25.37 33.72
C TYR A 222 0.59 -26.65 34.51
N ASP A 223 0.72 -26.52 35.84
CA ASP A 223 0.76 -27.64 36.76
C ASP A 223 -0.62 -27.87 37.37
N TYR A 224 -1.34 -28.86 36.83
CA TYR A 224 -2.69 -29.21 37.30
C TYR A 224 -2.75 -29.52 38.79
N THR A 225 -1.67 -30.04 39.38
CA THR A 225 -1.68 -30.41 40.81
C THR A 225 -1.68 -29.19 41.74
N LYS A 226 -1.21 -28.03 41.25
CA LYS A 226 -1.11 -26.78 42.02
C LYS A 226 -2.16 -25.75 41.64
N GLU A 227 -2.58 -25.75 40.37
CA GLU A 227 -3.45 -24.72 39.78
C GLU A 227 -4.79 -25.31 39.27
N GLY A 228 -5.06 -26.59 39.56
CA GLY A 228 -6.33 -27.24 39.30
C GLY A 228 -7.49 -26.51 39.99
N LYS A 229 -8.58 -26.26 39.25
CA LYS A 229 -9.82 -25.81 39.90
C LYS A 229 -10.28 -26.93 40.84
N VAL A 230 -10.44 -26.61 42.12
CA VAL A 230 -11.04 -27.52 43.11
C VAL A 230 -12.44 -27.86 42.59
N GLN A 231 -12.73 -29.16 42.41
CA GLN A 231 -14.08 -29.61 42.10
C GLN A 231 -14.99 -29.16 43.25
N GLN A 232 -15.95 -28.28 42.94
CA GLN A 232 -17.07 -27.96 43.84
C GLN A 232 -17.96 -29.18 44.02
#